data_AF-A0A965IRF4-F1
#
_entry.id   AF-A0A965IRF4-F1
#
_cell.length_a   1.000
_cell.length_b   1.000
_cell.length_c   1.000
_cell.angle_alpha   90.00
_cell.angle_beta   90.00
_cell.angle_gamma   90.00
#
_symmetry.space_group_name_H-M   'P 1'
#
loop_
_entity.id
_entity.type
_entity.pdbx_description
1 polymer ?
#
loop_
_entity_poly.entity_id
_entity_poly.type
_entity_poly.pdbx_seq_one_letter_code
_entity_poly.pdbx_strand_id
1 'polypeptide(L)'
;MAYSSLAYGFGLTVNADVVFGNIVGHSGGYPGYGTHMCWHPTSGIGVIALSNGRYGGAFRIATTMLRELLAHTNAPSKLIATTSTTRGAQGVVNALLHDWDDQALDAIVSANFDADIPRELRRESIESALALVGTLIKGVTQESGTAPSHLVWWRTGDTGRLRVEIRLTPQNPQRMQTLNVRAVPHPSQDLLNTAQKIVDGLWGAPSDVTYADAVDQSALRRMAQMAANLDGLATLSPLPSAATSESDATFEVRTHTLVWELSLALGEDRVVTKCALSMRPVTADSNVELV
;
A
#
# COMPACT_ATOMS: atom_id res chain seq x y z
N MET A 1 7.75 20.58 11.19
CA MET A 1 8.07 20.00 12.51
C MET A 1 7.07 18.89 12.75
N ALA A 2 7.50 17.63 12.61
CA ALA A 2 6.68 16.50 13.04
C ALA A 2 6.79 16.37 14.56
N TYR A 3 5.65 16.27 15.24
CA TYR A 3 5.62 16.01 16.68
C TYR A 3 6.19 14.60 16.93
N SER A 4 7.17 14.48 17.80
CA SER A 4 7.78 13.19 18.14
C SER A 4 7.96 13.10 19.65
N SER A 5 7.56 11.97 20.26
CA SER A 5 7.85 11.72 21.68
C SER A 5 9.17 10.96 21.80
N LEU A 6 10.01 11.40 22.75
CA LEU A 6 11.32 10.79 23.01
C LEU A 6 11.28 10.05 24.35
N ALA A 7 11.65 8.78 24.34
CA ALA A 7 11.89 7.98 25.54
C ALA A 7 13.37 7.55 25.59
N TYR A 8 13.86 7.20 26.78
CA TYR A 8 15.22 6.71 26.97
C TYR A 8 15.23 5.48 27.87
N GLY A 9 16.00 4.46 27.49
CA GLY A 9 16.19 3.23 28.26
C GLY A 9 17.38 2.44 27.75
N PHE A 10 18.06 1.69 28.62
CA PHE A 10 19.20 0.82 28.30
C PHE A 10 20.27 1.44 27.37
N GLY A 11 20.56 2.73 27.50
CA GLY A 11 21.55 3.39 26.64
C GLY A 11 21.05 3.74 25.24
N LEU A 12 19.73 3.75 25.01
CA LEU A 12 19.11 4.04 23.72
C LEU A 12 18.01 5.09 23.87
N THR A 13 17.93 6.01 22.90
CA THR A 13 16.77 6.86 22.68
C THR A 13 15.77 6.15 21.78
N VAL A 14 14.50 6.16 22.15
CA VAL A 14 13.38 5.71 21.30
C VAL A 14 12.59 6.95 20.89
N ASN A 15 12.51 7.19 19.60
CA ASN A 15 11.77 8.27 19.00
C ASN A 15 10.51 7.70 18.31
N ALA A 16 9.32 8.13 18.75
CA ALA A 16 8.08 7.79 18.07
C ALA A 16 7.87 8.74 16.88
N ASP A 17 8.29 8.30 15.70
CA ASP A 17 8.09 8.99 14.44
C ASP A 17 6.66 8.76 13.91
N VAL A 18 6.03 9.82 13.43
CA VAL A 18 4.64 9.76 12.94
C VAL A 18 4.51 9.04 11.60
N VAL A 19 5.59 8.99 10.81
CA VAL A 19 5.60 8.34 9.47
C VAL A 19 6.11 6.92 9.60
N PHE A 20 7.24 6.74 10.28
CA PHE A 20 7.94 5.45 10.34
C PHE A 20 7.79 4.73 11.69
N GLY A 21 6.96 5.21 12.61
CA GLY A 21 6.85 4.57 13.92
C GLY A 21 8.14 4.66 14.73
N ASN A 22 8.56 3.57 15.37
CA ASN A 22 9.68 3.64 16.32
C ASN A 22 11.04 3.70 15.61
N ILE A 23 11.81 4.77 15.87
CA ILE A 23 13.22 4.87 15.54
C ILE A 23 14.02 4.81 16.83
N VAL A 24 14.95 3.87 16.93
CA VAL A 24 15.80 3.67 18.11
C VAL A 24 17.21 4.14 17.77
N GLY A 25 17.94 4.78 18.68
CA GLY A 25 19.30 5.20 18.37
C GLY A 25 20.11 5.67 19.58
N HIS A 26 21.36 6.04 19.31
CA HIS A 26 22.25 6.63 20.30
C HIS A 26 23.31 7.50 19.64
N SER A 27 23.73 8.56 20.33
CA SER A 27 24.85 9.41 19.91
C SER A 27 26.04 9.18 20.84
N GLY A 28 27.23 9.04 20.26
CA GLY A 28 28.47 8.92 21.02
C GLY A 28 29.43 10.05 20.66
N GLY A 29 30.16 10.56 21.65
CA GLY A 29 31.18 11.59 21.44
C GLY A 29 32.44 11.27 22.22
N TYR A 30 33.59 11.39 21.56
CA TYR A 30 34.91 11.37 22.17
C TYR A 30 35.68 12.61 21.68
N PRO A 31 36.65 13.17 22.42
CA PRO A 31 37.43 14.29 21.91
C PRO A 31 38.03 13.98 20.52
N GLY A 32 37.66 14.78 19.51
CA GLY A 32 38.06 14.56 18.12
C GLY A 32 37.17 13.59 17.31
N TYR A 33 36.15 12.96 17.90
CA TYR A 33 35.31 11.98 17.20
C TYR A 33 33.82 12.11 17.57
N GLY A 34 32.95 11.84 16.60
CA GLY A 34 31.50 11.82 16.76
C GLY A 34 30.91 10.58 16.13
N THR A 35 29.88 10.01 16.76
CA THR A 35 29.17 8.83 16.24
C THR A 35 27.67 9.01 16.43
N HIS A 36 26.89 8.47 15.50
CA HIS A 36 25.47 8.26 15.70
C HIS A 36 25.04 6.96 15.06
N MET A 37 24.20 6.21 15.76
CA MET A 37 23.64 4.95 15.33
C MET A 37 22.13 5.03 15.51
N CYS A 38 21.39 4.65 14.50
CA CYS A 38 19.94 4.61 14.54
C CYS A 38 19.40 3.41 13.76
N TRP A 39 18.29 2.86 14.22
CA TRP A 39 17.65 1.66 13.73
C TRP A 39 16.15 1.89 13.65
N HIS A 40 15.55 1.30 12.63
CA HIS A 40 14.11 1.17 12.49
C HIS A 40 13.76 -0.31 12.70
N PRO A 41 13.36 -0.72 13.93
CA PRO A 41 13.19 -2.13 14.26
C PRO A 41 12.15 -2.84 13.40
N THR A 42 11.14 -2.09 12.93
CA THR A 42 10.06 -2.62 12.10
C THR A 42 10.60 -3.19 10.78
N SER A 43 11.43 -2.43 10.04
CA SER A 43 12.01 -2.92 8.77
C SER A 43 13.35 -3.62 8.94
N GLY A 44 13.94 -3.60 10.13
CA GLY A 44 15.29 -4.13 10.39
C GLY A 44 16.44 -3.26 9.84
N ILE A 45 16.16 -2.09 9.26
CA ILE A 45 17.18 -1.21 8.69
C ILE A 45 17.88 -0.43 9.80
N GLY A 46 19.22 -0.37 9.75
CA GLY A 46 20.05 0.42 10.66
C GLY A 46 21.12 1.22 9.92
N VAL A 47 21.43 2.40 10.45
CA VAL A 47 22.48 3.28 9.94
C VAL A 47 23.42 3.66 11.07
N ILE A 48 24.72 3.58 10.81
CA ILE A 48 25.77 4.01 11.72
C ILE A 48 26.65 5.02 10.97
N ALA A 49 26.77 6.22 11.52
CA ALA A 49 27.69 7.26 11.05
C ALA A 49 28.81 7.46 12.06
N LEU A 50 30.04 7.50 11.55
CA LEU A 50 31.26 7.78 12.31
C LEU A 50 31.93 9.02 11.71
N SER A 51 32.47 9.88 12.56
CA SER A 51 33.14 11.11 12.16
C SER A 51 34.41 11.34 12.97
N ASN A 52 35.46 11.81 12.30
CA ASN A 52 36.73 12.27 12.88
C ASN A 52 36.67 13.75 13.32
N GLY A 53 35.49 14.23 13.71
CA GLY A 53 35.29 15.49 14.41
C GLY A 53 34.15 15.39 15.40
N ARG A 54 34.33 15.92 16.62
CA ARG A 54 33.32 15.86 17.71
C ARG A 54 31.94 16.38 17.28
N TYR A 55 31.91 17.36 16.37
CA TYR A 55 30.69 17.96 15.81
C TYR A 55 30.56 17.74 14.30
N GLY A 56 31.22 16.71 13.75
CA GLY A 56 31.23 16.43 12.31
C GLY A 56 29.89 15.91 11.75
N GLY A 57 28.77 16.17 12.41
CA GLY A 57 27.44 15.96 11.86
C GLY A 57 26.95 14.52 11.78
N ALA A 58 27.61 13.55 12.44
CA ALA A 58 27.24 12.13 12.40
C ALA A 58 25.74 11.88 12.66
N PHE A 59 25.16 12.58 13.64
CA PHE A 59 23.72 12.55 13.92
C PHE A 59 22.86 12.89 12.70
N ARG A 60 23.16 14.02 12.07
CA ARG A 60 22.39 14.53 10.92
C ARG A 60 22.51 13.59 9.73
N ILE A 61 23.72 13.13 9.44
CA ILE A 61 23.99 12.22 8.32
C ILE A 61 23.23 10.91 8.50
N ALA A 62 23.39 10.24 9.65
CA ALA A 62 22.73 8.96 9.90
C ALA A 62 21.20 9.08 9.92
N THR A 63 20.66 10.13 10.54
CA THR A 63 19.20 10.34 10.57
C THR A 63 18.63 10.60 9.19
N THR A 64 19.26 11.45 8.38
CA THR A 64 18.83 11.71 7.00
C THR A 64 18.92 10.44 6.15
N MET A 65 20.05 9.73 6.19
CA MET A 65 20.23 8.48 5.46
C MET A 65 19.19 7.42 5.85
N LEU A 66 18.92 7.25 7.15
CA LEU A 66 17.88 6.32 7.60
C LEU A 66 16.53 6.69 7.01
N ARG A 67 16.10 7.95 7.11
CA ARG A 67 14.80 8.38 6.56
C ARG A 67 14.70 8.18 5.05
N GLU A 68 15.75 8.51 4.30
CA GLU A 68 15.78 8.30 2.84
C GLU A 68 15.68 6.80 2.50
N LEU A 69 16.40 5.94 3.24
CA LEU A 69 16.30 4.49 3.06
C LEU A 69 14.90 3.96 3.40
N LEU A 70 14.28 4.43 4.49
CA LEU A 70 12.93 4.02 4.88
C LEU A 70 11.88 4.47 3.86
N ALA A 71 11.99 5.70 3.36
CA ALA A 71 11.11 6.20 2.30
C ALA A 71 11.30 5.41 0.99
N HIS A 72 12.55 5.15 0.60
CA HIS A 72 12.88 4.41 -0.62
C HIS A 72 12.43 2.95 -0.57
N THR A 73 12.52 2.31 0.60
CA THR A 73 12.08 0.92 0.82
C THR A 73 10.60 0.81 1.15
N ASN A 74 9.88 1.94 1.28
CA ASN A 74 8.51 1.99 1.77
C ASN A 74 8.32 1.23 3.08
N ALA A 75 9.26 1.42 4.02
CA ALA A 75 9.23 0.75 5.30
C ALA A 75 7.97 1.12 6.09
N PRO A 76 7.24 0.15 6.67
CA PRO A 76 6.01 0.43 7.39
C PRO A 76 6.33 0.95 8.78
N SER A 77 5.37 1.64 9.38
CA SER A 77 5.50 2.10 10.76
C SER A 77 5.36 0.97 11.79
N LYS A 78 4.74 -0.15 11.42
CA LYS A 78 4.49 -1.29 12.30
C LYS A 78 4.36 -2.61 11.55
N LEU A 79 5.00 -3.66 12.09
CA LEU A 79 4.79 -5.05 11.69
C LEU A 79 3.54 -5.59 12.35
N ILE A 80 2.66 -6.20 11.56
CA ILE A 80 1.48 -6.90 12.07
C ILE A 80 1.63 -8.37 11.74
N ALA A 81 2.04 -9.15 12.75
CA ALA A 81 2.18 -10.59 12.61
C ALA A 81 0.79 -11.25 12.47
N THR A 82 0.55 -11.88 11.33
CA THR A 82 -0.64 -12.68 11.05
C THR A 82 -0.68 -13.91 11.97
N THR A 83 -1.85 -14.26 12.53
CA THR A 83 -1.97 -15.51 13.31
C THR A 83 -1.90 -16.75 12.40
N SER A 84 -1.55 -17.89 12.99
CA SER A 84 -1.58 -19.18 12.28
C SER A 84 -2.97 -19.51 11.73
N THR A 85 -4.04 -19.16 12.45
CA THR A 85 -5.43 -19.34 11.99
C THR A 85 -5.75 -18.50 10.76
N THR A 86 -5.37 -17.21 10.74
CA THR A 86 -5.54 -16.35 9.56
C THR A 86 -4.75 -16.89 8.37
N ARG A 87 -3.53 -17.41 8.61
CA ARG A 87 -2.73 -18.03 7.55
C ARG A 87 -3.33 -19.34 7.03
N GLY A 88 -3.92 -20.14 7.93
CA GLY A 88 -4.69 -21.33 7.55
C GLY A 88 -5.89 -20.98 6.67
N ALA A 89 -6.66 -19.95 7.05
CA ALA A 89 -7.78 -19.45 6.26
C ALA A 89 -7.33 -18.95 4.88
N GLN A 90 -6.18 -18.25 4.79
CA GLN A 90 -5.59 -17.86 3.51
C GLN A 90 -5.30 -19.07 2.61
N GLY A 91 -4.75 -20.14 3.18
CA GLY A 91 -4.49 -21.39 2.46
C GLY A 91 -5.76 -22.00 1.88
N VAL A 92 -6.82 -22.10 2.68
CA VAL A 92 -8.13 -22.59 2.24
C VAL A 92 -8.71 -21.70 1.14
N VAL A 93 -8.72 -20.37 1.33
CA VAL A 93 -9.24 -19.44 0.31
C VAL A 93 -8.45 -19.55 -1.00
N ASN A 94 -7.12 -19.69 -0.93
CA ASN A 94 -6.31 -19.88 -2.14
C ASN A 94 -6.62 -21.18 -2.88
N ALA A 95 -7.05 -22.23 -2.17
CA ALA A 95 -7.54 -23.46 -2.79
C ALA A 95 -8.93 -23.26 -3.43
N LEU A 96 -9.84 -22.57 -2.72
CA LEU A 96 -11.18 -22.24 -3.22
C LEU A 96 -11.18 -21.39 -4.51
N LEU A 97 -10.17 -20.55 -4.69
CA LEU A 97 -9.98 -19.78 -5.93
C LEU A 97 -9.65 -20.65 -7.15
N HIS A 98 -9.20 -21.88 -6.94
CA HIS A 98 -8.89 -22.84 -8.00
C HIS A 98 -9.99 -23.88 -8.18
N ASP A 99 -10.47 -24.45 -7.06
CA ASP A 99 -11.52 -25.44 -7.03
C ASP A 99 -12.41 -25.19 -5.81
N TRP A 100 -13.68 -24.84 -6.05
CA TRP A 100 -14.58 -24.42 -4.99
C TRP A 100 -15.09 -25.63 -4.20
N ASP A 101 -14.82 -25.66 -2.91
CA ASP A 101 -15.22 -26.72 -1.98
C ASP A 101 -15.98 -26.14 -0.78
N ASP A 102 -17.28 -26.40 -0.73
CA ASP A 102 -18.15 -25.95 0.36
C ASP A 102 -17.77 -26.58 1.71
N GLN A 103 -17.26 -27.82 1.72
CA GLN A 103 -16.84 -28.50 2.95
C GLN A 103 -15.56 -27.89 3.53
N ALA A 104 -14.60 -27.53 2.68
CA ALA A 104 -13.40 -26.80 3.11
C ALA A 104 -13.76 -25.40 3.65
N LEU A 105 -14.73 -24.74 3.02
CA LEU A 105 -15.23 -23.43 3.45
C LEU A 105 -15.95 -23.52 4.81
N ASP A 106 -16.82 -24.51 5.01
CA ASP A 106 -17.56 -24.77 6.27
C ASP A 106 -16.63 -24.87 7.49
N ALA A 107 -15.45 -25.45 7.30
CA ALA A 107 -14.48 -25.64 8.37
C ALA A 107 -13.93 -24.32 8.94
N ILE A 108 -13.97 -23.24 8.16
CA ILE A 108 -13.31 -21.97 8.50
C ILE A 108 -14.26 -20.80 8.67
N VAL A 109 -15.50 -20.83 8.17
CA VAL A 109 -16.41 -19.67 8.19
C VAL A 109 -17.17 -19.50 9.52
N SER A 110 -17.55 -18.26 9.84
CA SER A 110 -18.42 -17.95 10.98
C SER A 110 -19.89 -17.98 10.58
N ALA A 111 -20.78 -18.02 11.57
CA ALA A 111 -22.23 -18.09 11.33
C ALA A 111 -22.80 -16.89 10.56
N ASN A 112 -22.18 -15.70 10.65
CA ASN A 112 -22.62 -14.53 9.89
C ASN A 112 -22.19 -14.57 8.42
N PHE A 113 -21.24 -15.44 8.05
CA PHE A 113 -20.68 -15.45 6.70
C PHE A 113 -21.78 -15.62 5.65
N ASP A 114 -22.58 -16.68 5.73
CA ASP A 114 -23.66 -16.93 4.76
C ASP A 114 -24.88 -16.02 4.95
N ALA A 115 -25.05 -15.45 6.15
CA ALA A 115 -26.12 -14.49 6.44
C ALA A 115 -25.85 -13.12 5.82
N ASP A 116 -24.58 -12.69 5.75
CA ASP A 116 -24.19 -11.38 5.20
C ASP A 116 -24.27 -11.39 3.66
N ILE A 117 -23.79 -12.46 3.03
CA ILE A 117 -23.91 -12.69 1.58
C ILE A 117 -24.10 -14.21 1.37
N PRO A 118 -25.12 -14.66 0.62
CA PRO A 118 -25.25 -16.08 0.25
C PRO A 118 -24.02 -16.63 -0.50
N ARG A 119 -23.73 -17.93 -0.36
CA ARG A 119 -22.55 -18.57 -0.97
C ARG A 119 -22.58 -18.56 -2.49
N GLU A 120 -23.77 -18.76 -3.04
CA GLU A 120 -24.01 -18.78 -4.48
C GLU A 120 -23.58 -17.44 -5.09
N LEU A 121 -23.99 -16.33 -4.47
CA LEU A 121 -23.60 -14.98 -4.90
C LEU A 121 -22.09 -14.73 -4.75
N ARG A 122 -21.45 -15.28 -3.70
CA ARG A 122 -19.98 -15.20 -3.56
C ARG A 122 -19.27 -15.96 -4.65
N ARG A 123 -19.73 -17.19 -4.95
CA ARG A 123 -19.16 -18.03 -6.00
C ARG A 123 -19.27 -17.33 -7.35
N GLU A 124 -20.46 -16.82 -7.69
CA GLU A 124 -20.69 -16.04 -8.92
C GLU A 124 -19.79 -14.79 -9.00
N SER A 125 -19.65 -14.05 -7.89
CA SER A 125 -18.76 -12.88 -7.83
C SER A 125 -17.29 -13.25 -8.00
N ILE A 126 -16.86 -14.40 -7.47
CA ILE A 126 -15.49 -14.88 -7.56
C ILE A 126 -15.19 -15.40 -8.96
N GLU A 127 -16.11 -16.16 -9.56
CA GLU A 127 -16.03 -16.60 -10.96
C GLU A 127 -15.95 -15.39 -11.91
N SER A 128 -16.79 -14.38 -11.70
CA SER A 128 -16.75 -13.13 -12.46
C SER A 128 -15.43 -12.40 -12.30
N ALA A 129 -14.87 -12.36 -11.09
CA ALA A 129 -13.58 -11.74 -10.83
C ALA A 129 -12.42 -12.53 -11.48
N LEU A 130 -12.46 -13.86 -11.44
CA LEU A 130 -11.48 -14.73 -12.10
C LEU A 130 -11.53 -14.56 -13.62
N ALA A 131 -12.72 -14.48 -14.22
CA ALA A 131 -12.88 -14.24 -15.66
C ALA A 131 -12.22 -12.93 -16.13
N LEU A 132 -12.20 -11.90 -15.28
CA LEU A 132 -11.60 -10.59 -15.58
C LEU A 132 -10.07 -10.56 -15.45
N VAL A 133 -9.46 -11.48 -14.70
CA VAL A 133 -8.00 -11.53 -14.49
C VAL A 133 -7.34 -12.72 -15.19
N GLY A 134 -8.17 -13.62 -15.73
CA GLY A 134 -7.83 -14.86 -16.39
C GLY A 134 -7.05 -15.85 -15.49
N THR A 135 -6.13 -16.61 -16.07
CA THR A 135 -5.52 -17.75 -15.37
C THR A 135 -4.55 -17.28 -14.29
N LEU A 136 -4.69 -17.76 -13.05
CA LEU A 136 -3.76 -17.43 -11.96
C LEU A 136 -2.38 -18.08 -12.18
N ILE A 137 -1.37 -17.27 -12.50
CA ILE A 137 -0.03 -17.71 -12.95
C ILE A 137 1.07 -17.59 -11.89
N LYS A 138 0.82 -16.90 -10.78
CA LYS A 138 1.78 -16.78 -9.67
C LYS A 138 1.14 -17.14 -8.33
N GLY A 139 2.01 -17.48 -7.37
CA GLY A 139 1.64 -17.62 -5.97
C GLY A 139 1.18 -16.29 -5.37
N VAL A 140 1.02 -16.27 -4.05
CA VAL A 140 0.70 -15.04 -3.33
C VAL A 140 1.79 -13.99 -3.54
N THR A 141 1.37 -12.77 -3.87
CA THR A 141 2.22 -11.59 -3.98
C THR A 141 1.63 -10.50 -3.09
N GLN A 142 2.47 -9.67 -2.47
CA GLN A 142 2.08 -8.50 -1.67
C GLN A 142 1.02 -8.83 -0.59
N GLU A 143 1.46 -9.02 0.64
CA GLU A 143 0.54 -9.18 1.77
C GLU A 143 0.47 -7.89 2.59
N SER A 144 -0.71 -7.59 3.13
CA SER A 144 -0.90 -6.51 4.08
C SER A 144 -1.98 -6.87 5.10
N GLY A 145 -1.99 -6.18 6.24
CA GLY A 145 -2.96 -6.41 7.29
C GLY A 145 -2.97 -5.26 8.29
N THR A 146 -4.12 -5.07 8.93
CA THR A 146 -4.30 -4.02 9.96
C THR A 146 -4.48 -4.59 11.36
N ALA A 147 -4.61 -5.92 11.46
CA ALA A 147 -4.66 -6.68 12.70
C ALA A 147 -4.19 -8.13 12.43
N PRO A 148 -3.78 -8.90 13.44
CA PRO A 148 -3.41 -10.31 13.26
C PRO A 148 -4.52 -11.20 12.64
N SER A 149 -5.78 -10.77 12.77
CA SER A 149 -6.99 -11.40 12.22
C SER A 149 -7.49 -10.79 10.90
N HIS A 150 -6.72 -9.90 10.27
CA HIS A 150 -7.05 -9.26 9.00
C HIS A 150 -5.88 -9.45 8.04
N LEU A 151 -6.17 -10.00 6.86
CA LEU A 151 -5.16 -10.21 5.82
C LEU A 151 -5.73 -9.84 4.45
N VAL A 152 -4.94 -9.07 3.71
CA VAL A 152 -5.13 -8.77 2.30
C VAL A 152 -3.94 -9.33 1.55
N TRP A 153 -4.18 -9.97 0.41
CA TRP A 153 -3.12 -10.43 -0.47
C TRP A 153 -3.52 -10.36 -1.93
N TRP A 154 -2.53 -10.44 -2.82
CA TRP A 154 -2.75 -10.43 -4.26
C TRP A 154 -2.40 -11.77 -4.90
N ARG A 155 -3.16 -12.14 -5.92
CA ARG A 155 -2.85 -13.22 -6.87
C ARG A 155 -2.70 -12.64 -8.26
N THR A 156 -1.65 -13.01 -8.99
CA THR A 156 -1.42 -12.55 -10.36
C THR A 156 -2.12 -13.48 -11.34
N GLY A 157 -2.98 -12.92 -12.19
CA GLY A 157 -3.52 -13.55 -13.38
C GLY A 157 -2.75 -13.14 -14.64
N ASP A 158 -3.13 -13.67 -15.79
CA ASP A 158 -2.54 -13.32 -17.10
C ASP A 158 -3.03 -11.95 -17.60
N THR A 159 -4.30 -11.60 -17.38
CA THR A 159 -4.92 -10.34 -17.81
C THR A 159 -5.22 -9.37 -16.67
N GLY A 160 -4.83 -9.71 -15.44
CA GLY A 160 -5.03 -8.83 -14.30
C GLY A 160 -4.48 -9.35 -12.99
N ARG A 161 -4.93 -8.77 -11.88
CA ARG A 161 -4.60 -9.19 -10.52
C ARG A 161 -5.87 -9.31 -9.69
N LEU A 162 -5.89 -10.30 -8.81
CA LEU A 162 -6.98 -10.52 -7.87
C LEU A 162 -6.55 -10.02 -6.49
N ARG A 163 -7.27 -9.05 -5.94
CA ARG A 163 -7.14 -8.63 -4.54
C ARG A 163 -8.06 -9.49 -3.70
N VAL A 164 -7.52 -10.17 -2.70
CA VAL A 164 -8.26 -11.01 -1.77
C VAL A 164 -8.10 -10.45 -0.37
N GLU A 165 -9.21 -10.28 0.34
CA GLU A 165 -9.24 -9.80 1.73
C GLU A 165 -10.06 -10.74 2.60
N ILE A 166 -9.50 -11.12 3.74
CA ILE A 166 -10.21 -11.88 4.77
C ILE A 166 -10.16 -11.17 6.11
N ARG A 167 -11.24 -11.29 6.86
CA ARG A 167 -11.29 -10.91 8.28
C ARG A 167 -11.81 -12.07 9.09
N LEU A 168 -11.12 -12.35 10.19
CA LEU A 168 -11.49 -13.38 11.15
C LEU A 168 -12.12 -12.73 12.37
N THR A 169 -13.06 -13.45 12.96
CA THR A 169 -13.74 -13.09 14.19
C THR A 169 -12.77 -13.09 15.39
N PRO A 170 -13.12 -12.39 16.48
CA PRO A 170 -12.32 -12.42 17.71
C PRO A 170 -12.56 -13.66 18.58
N GLN A 171 -13.46 -14.58 18.18
CA GLN A 171 -13.79 -15.76 18.99
C GLN A 171 -12.65 -16.79 18.99
N ASN A 172 -12.70 -17.72 19.95
CA ASN A 172 -11.84 -18.89 19.98
C ASN A 172 -12.68 -20.17 19.82
N PRO A 173 -12.50 -20.97 18.76
CA PRO A 173 -11.58 -20.75 17.65
C PRO A 173 -12.03 -19.60 16.74
N GLN A 174 -11.07 -18.88 16.14
CA GLN A 174 -11.38 -17.83 15.17
C GLN A 174 -12.01 -18.44 13.91
N ARG A 175 -12.89 -17.67 13.28
CA ARG A 175 -13.59 -18.06 12.05
C ARG A 175 -13.61 -16.89 11.07
N MET A 176 -13.57 -17.16 9.78
CA MET A 176 -13.64 -16.16 8.72
C MET A 176 -15.05 -15.58 8.64
N GLN A 177 -15.18 -14.29 8.92
CA GLN A 177 -16.44 -13.52 8.85
C GLN A 177 -16.56 -12.71 7.57
N THR A 178 -15.44 -12.42 6.91
CA THR A 178 -15.43 -11.63 5.67
C THR A 178 -14.48 -12.29 4.69
N LEU A 179 -14.95 -12.46 3.46
CA LEU A 179 -14.16 -12.76 2.27
C LEU A 179 -14.56 -11.76 1.21
N ASN A 180 -13.62 -10.95 0.74
CA ASN A 180 -13.81 -10.06 -0.39
C ASN A 180 -12.77 -10.40 -1.45
N VAL A 181 -13.24 -10.65 -2.67
CA VAL A 181 -12.40 -10.97 -3.82
C VAL A 181 -12.74 -9.98 -4.91
N ARG A 182 -11.75 -9.20 -5.33
CA ARG A 182 -11.92 -8.15 -6.33
C ARG A 182 -10.91 -8.31 -7.46
N ALA A 183 -11.41 -8.33 -8.69
CA ALA A 183 -10.58 -8.23 -9.88
C ALA A 183 -10.02 -6.82 -10.06
N VAL A 184 -8.78 -6.76 -10.51
CA VAL A 184 -8.10 -5.55 -10.97
C VAL A 184 -7.49 -5.90 -12.34
N PRO A 185 -8.26 -5.75 -13.42
CA PRO A 185 -7.77 -5.97 -14.79
C PRO A 185 -6.53 -5.14 -15.09
N HIS A 186 -5.69 -5.62 -16.01
CA HIS A 186 -4.58 -4.83 -16.50
C HIS A 186 -5.12 -3.63 -17.29
N PRO A 187 -4.64 -2.42 -16.99
CA PRO A 187 -5.00 -1.25 -17.76
C PRO A 187 -4.34 -1.32 -19.14
N SER A 188 -5.01 -0.78 -20.14
CA SER A 188 -4.45 -0.59 -21.48
C SER A 188 -3.20 0.29 -21.43
N GLN A 189 -2.29 0.10 -22.39
CA GLN A 189 -1.09 0.92 -22.48
C GLN A 189 -1.43 2.41 -22.68
N ASP A 190 -2.54 2.71 -23.35
CA ASP A 190 -3.03 4.08 -23.55
C ASP A 190 -3.47 4.72 -22.22
N LEU A 191 -4.16 3.97 -21.36
CA LEU A 191 -4.52 4.46 -20.02
C LEU A 191 -3.27 4.69 -19.16
N LEU A 192 -2.29 3.79 -19.19
CA LEU A 192 -1.02 3.92 -18.47
C LEU A 192 -0.24 5.15 -18.92
N ASN A 193 -0.07 5.33 -20.23
CA ASN A 193 0.62 6.48 -20.80
C ASN A 193 -0.10 7.79 -20.44
N THR A 194 -1.44 7.79 -20.48
CA THR A 194 -2.23 8.96 -20.09
C THR A 194 -2.09 9.27 -18.60
N ALA A 195 -2.16 8.27 -17.72
CA ALA A 195 -1.94 8.44 -16.29
C ALA A 195 -0.54 9.02 -15.99
N GLN A 196 0.51 8.51 -16.66
CA GLN A 196 1.87 9.02 -16.51
C GLN A 196 1.97 10.48 -16.94
N LYS A 197 1.42 10.83 -18.11
CA LYS A 197 1.38 12.22 -18.60
C LYS A 197 0.65 13.16 -17.63
N ILE A 198 -0.43 12.70 -17.01
CA ILE A 198 -1.16 13.47 -16.00
C ILE A 198 -0.24 13.71 -14.81
N VAL A 199 0.41 12.67 -14.26
CA VAL A 199 1.33 12.78 -13.12
C VAL A 199 2.51 13.71 -13.43
N ASP A 200 3.12 13.59 -14.60
CA ASP A 200 4.21 14.46 -15.05
C ASP A 200 3.76 15.93 -15.18
N GLY A 201 2.51 16.13 -15.62
CA GLY A 201 1.89 17.45 -15.75
C GLY A 201 1.40 18.08 -14.44
N LEU A 202 1.29 17.33 -13.34
CA LEU A 202 0.82 17.85 -12.04
C LEU A 202 1.68 19.02 -11.53
N TRP A 203 2.95 19.08 -11.94
CA TRP A 203 3.93 20.07 -11.47
C TRP A 203 4.16 21.24 -12.44
N GLY A 204 3.22 21.47 -13.37
CA GLY A 204 3.20 22.67 -14.20
C GLY A 204 3.80 22.52 -15.60
N ALA A 205 4.17 21.29 -16.00
CA ALA A 205 4.43 20.99 -17.41
C ALA A 205 3.09 20.86 -18.16
N PRO A 206 2.92 21.46 -19.35
CA PRO A 206 1.75 21.22 -20.17
C PRO A 206 1.72 19.73 -20.58
N SER A 207 0.67 19.01 -20.19
CA SER A 207 0.37 17.67 -20.69
C SER A 207 -0.51 17.79 -21.94
N ASP A 208 -0.24 17.01 -22.99
CA ASP A 208 -1.04 16.90 -24.21
C ASP A 208 -2.32 16.04 -24.03
N VAL A 209 -2.88 16.06 -22.81
CA VAL A 209 -4.04 15.25 -22.42
C VAL A 209 -5.32 16.02 -22.72
N THR A 210 -6.22 15.38 -23.48
CA THR A 210 -7.55 15.91 -23.75
C THR A 210 -8.53 15.44 -22.69
N TYR A 211 -9.25 16.36 -22.07
CA TYR A 211 -10.26 16.08 -21.05
C TYR A 211 -11.66 16.39 -21.59
N ALA A 212 -12.63 15.56 -21.24
CA ALA A 212 -14.04 15.88 -21.44
C ALA A 212 -14.46 17.05 -20.54
N ASP A 213 -15.46 17.83 -20.96
CA ASP A 213 -15.97 18.99 -20.21
C ASP A 213 -16.45 18.65 -18.80
N ALA A 214 -16.91 17.41 -18.58
CA ALA A 214 -17.38 16.92 -17.29
C ALA A 214 -16.27 16.73 -16.25
N VAL A 215 -14.99 16.69 -16.67
CA VAL A 215 -13.86 16.51 -15.76
C VAL A 215 -13.52 17.84 -15.09
N ASP A 216 -13.62 17.91 -13.76
CA ASP A 216 -13.21 19.10 -12.99
C ASP A 216 -11.67 19.21 -12.92
N GLN A 217 -11.09 19.74 -13.99
CA GLN A 217 -9.66 20.03 -14.09
C GLN A 217 -9.19 21.03 -13.02
N SER A 218 -10.09 21.88 -12.53
CA SER A 218 -9.75 22.84 -11.47
C SER A 218 -9.61 22.14 -10.12
N ALA A 219 -10.46 21.15 -9.81
CA ALA A 219 -10.26 20.29 -8.64
C ALA A 219 -8.97 19.49 -8.73
N LEU A 220 -8.68 18.90 -9.89
CA LEU A 220 -7.44 18.16 -10.12
C LEU A 220 -6.21 19.04 -9.83
N ARG A 221 -6.16 20.26 -10.38
CA ARG A 221 -5.07 21.22 -10.12
C ARG A 221 -4.99 21.64 -8.65
N ARG A 222 -6.12 21.87 -7.98
CA ARG A 222 -6.13 22.20 -6.53
C ARG A 222 -5.52 21.07 -5.71
N MET A 223 -5.89 19.82 -6.00
CA MET A 223 -5.36 18.65 -5.29
C MET A 223 -3.87 18.41 -5.61
N ALA A 224 -3.47 18.60 -6.86
CA ALA A 224 -2.07 18.57 -7.26
C ALA A 224 -1.24 19.60 -6.49
N GLN A 225 -1.69 20.86 -6.45
CA GLN A 225 -1.01 21.93 -5.72
C GLN A 225 -0.91 21.63 -4.21
N MET A 226 -1.96 21.04 -3.64
CA MET A 226 -1.96 20.59 -2.25
C MET A 226 -0.89 19.50 -2.03
N ALA A 227 -0.80 18.50 -2.92
CA ALA A 227 0.24 17.48 -2.87
C ALA A 227 1.66 18.08 -2.98
N ALA A 228 1.88 19.04 -3.89
CA ALA A 228 3.18 19.73 -4.07
C ALA A 228 3.65 20.36 -2.77
N ASN A 229 2.76 21.15 -2.19
CA ASN A 229 3.05 21.97 -1.02
C ASN A 229 3.33 21.12 0.21
N LEU A 230 2.78 19.91 0.25
CA LEU A 230 3.00 18.99 1.37
C LEU A 230 4.33 18.25 1.25
N ASP A 231 4.73 17.81 0.04
CA ASP A 231 5.57 16.62 0.00
C ASP A 231 6.35 16.30 -1.30
N GLY A 232 6.50 17.26 -2.22
CA GLY A 232 7.43 17.16 -3.37
C GLY A 232 7.06 16.16 -4.48
N LEU A 233 8.07 15.59 -5.17
CA LEU A 233 7.93 14.86 -6.45
C LEU A 233 7.05 13.61 -6.32
N ALA A 234 6.14 13.44 -7.28
CA ALA A 234 5.22 12.31 -7.37
C ALA A 234 5.72 11.22 -8.32
N THR A 235 5.57 9.95 -7.93
CA THR A 235 5.81 8.76 -8.77
C THR A 235 4.52 7.95 -8.89
N LEU A 236 4.14 7.60 -10.11
CA LEU A 236 3.00 6.72 -10.39
C LEU A 236 3.38 5.26 -10.13
N SER A 237 2.52 4.52 -9.43
CA SER A 237 2.66 3.07 -9.30
C SER A 237 2.46 2.39 -10.66
N PRO A 238 3.34 1.44 -11.06
CA PRO A 238 3.21 0.75 -12.34
C PRO A 238 2.00 -0.19 -12.41
N LEU A 239 1.45 -0.57 -11.24
CA LEU A 239 0.26 -1.41 -11.15
C LEU A 239 -0.87 -0.63 -10.47
N PRO A 240 -2.11 -0.67 -11.00
CA PRO A 240 -3.25 0.02 -10.40
C PRO A 240 -3.67 -0.64 -9.09
N SER A 241 -4.12 0.15 -8.12
CA SER A 241 -4.71 -0.34 -6.88
C SER A 241 -6.14 -0.86 -7.06
N ALA A 242 -6.83 -0.39 -8.11
CA ALA A 242 -8.16 -0.85 -8.51
C ALA A 242 -8.36 -0.62 -10.01
N ALA A 243 -9.19 -1.45 -10.65
CA ALA A 243 -9.62 -1.24 -12.03
C ALA A 243 -11.01 -1.88 -12.23
N THR A 244 -11.81 -1.29 -13.11
CA THR A 244 -13.11 -1.84 -13.54
C THR A 244 -13.05 -2.36 -14.98
N SER A 245 -12.14 -1.82 -15.79
CA SER A 245 -11.85 -2.26 -17.15
C SER A 245 -10.41 -1.90 -17.53
N GLU A 246 -9.99 -2.23 -18.75
CA GLU A 246 -8.70 -1.76 -19.31
C GLU A 246 -8.65 -0.23 -19.52
N SER A 247 -9.78 0.45 -19.43
CA SER A 247 -9.93 1.89 -19.66
C SER A 247 -10.37 2.68 -18.43
N ASP A 248 -10.65 2.06 -17.28
CA ASP A 248 -10.96 2.73 -16.01
C ASP A 248 -10.20 2.07 -14.85
N ALA A 249 -9.24 2.81 -14.30
CA ALA A 249 -8.36 2.34 -13.25
C ALA A 249 -7.99 3.45 -12.26
N THR A 250 -7.66 3.03 -11.05
CA THR A 250 -7.12 3.86 -9.98
C THR A 250 -5.69 3.45 -9.70
N PHE A 251 -4.79 4.42 -9.68
CA PHE A 251 -3.37 4.24 -9.45
C PHE A 251 -2.93 4.92 -8.16
N GLU A 252 -1.97 4.33 -7.45
CA GLU A 252 -1.27 5.03 -6.40
C GLU A 252 -0.28 6.03 -7.00
N VAL A 253 -0.31 7.26 -6.51
CA VAL A 253 0.65 8.32 -6.81
C VAL A 253 1.38 8.65 -5.51
N ARG A 254 2.66 8.31 -5.43
CA ARG A 254 3.47 8.43 -4.21
C ARG A 254 4.30 9.70 -4.23
N THR A 255 4.16 10.52 -3.21
CA THR A 255 5.08 11.63 -2.90
C THR A 255 6.09 11.17 -1.84
N HIS A 256 6.94 12.07 -1.32
CA HIS A 256 8.04 11.66 -0.40
C HIS A 256 7.58 10.97 0.91
N THR A 257 6.38 11.27 1.38
CA THR A 257 5.77 10.84 2.65
C THR A 257 4.26 10.50 2.55
N LEU A 258 3.57 10.86 1.46
CA LEU A 258 2.13 10.63 1.27
C LEU A 258 1.82 9.73 0.06
N VAL A 259 0.68 9.05 0.14
CA VAL A 259 0.10 8.27 -0.96
C VAL A 259 -1.21 8.92 -1.39
N TRP A 260 -1.31 9.20 -2.68
CA TRP A 260 -2.48 9.72 -3.34
C TRP A 260 -3.06 8.66 -4.28
N GLU A 261 -4.33 8.78 -4.61
CA GLU A 261 -5.01 7.93 -5.58
C GLU A 261 -5.44 8.78 -6.77
N LEU A 262 -4.95 8.41 -7.95
CA LEU A 262 -5.37 8.95 -9.23
C LEU A 262 -6.36 7.98 -9.86
N SER A 263 -7.64 8.35 -9.88
CA SER A 263 -8.68 7.60 -10.61
C SER A 263 -8.85 8.19 -12.00
N LEU A 264 -8.74 7.36 -13.02
CA LEU A 264 -8.73 7.76 -14.43
C LEU A 264 -9.61 6.84 -15.27
N ALA A 265 -10.46 7.41 -16.13
CA ALA A 265 -11.10 6.67 -17.22
C ALA A 265 -10.89 7.33 -18.59
N LEU A 266 -10.76 6.49 -19.61
CA LEU A 266 -10.48 6.86 -20.99
C LEU A 266 -11.63 6.44 -21.91
N GLY A 267 -12.12 7.37 -22.72
CA GLY A 267 -13.09 7.10 -23.79
C GLY A 267 -12.43 6.61 -25.09
N GLU A 268 -13.25 6.32 -26.10
CA GLU A 268 -12.82 5.74 -27.40
C GLU A 268 -11.77 6.60 -28.13
N ASP A 269 -11.86 7.93 -28.03
CA ASP A 269 -10.95 8.88 -28.68
C ASP A 269 -9.74 9.30 -27.81
N ARG A 270 -9.39 8.49 -26.80
CA ARG A 270 -8.37 8.84 -25.78
C ARG A 270 -8.68 10.12 -25.00
N VAL A 271 -9.95 10.52 -24.99
CA VAL A 271 -10.45 11.61 -24.17
C VAL A 271 -10.62 11.11 -22.74
N VAL A 272 -10.06 11.83 -21.79
CA VAL A 272 -10.22 11.54 -20.37
C VAL A 272 -11.65 11.90 -19.95
N THR A 273 -12.45 10.89 -19.62
CA THR A 273 -13.87 11.05 -19.23
C THR A 273 -14.05 11.15 -17.72
N LYS A 274 -13.07 10.67 -16.95
CA LYS A 274 -13.02 10.74 -15.49
C LYS A 274 -11.58 10.94 -15.09
N CYS A 275 -11.30 11.95 -14.27
CA CYS A 275 -10.00 12.13 -13.64
C CYS A 275 -10.19 12.78 -12.28
N ALA A 276 -9.69 12.12 -11.24
CA ALA A 276 -9.73 12.64 -9.88
C ALA A 276 -8.46 12.24 -9.14
N LEU A 277 -7.87 13.20 -8.43
CA LEU A 277 -6.78 12.98 -7.50
C LEU A 277 -7.31 13.18 -6.09
N SER A 278 -7.19 12.15 -5.26
CA SER A 278 -7.59 12.21 -3.86
C SER A 278 -6.45 11.73 -2.97
N MET A 279 -6.27 12.38 -1.82
CA MET A 279 -5.34 11.86 -0.81
C MET A 279 -5.93 10.57 -0.28
N ARG A 280 -5.15 9.48 -0.29
CA ARG A 280 -5.57 8.27 0.40
C ARG A 280 -5.61 8.62 1.89
N PRO A 281 -6.76 8.54 2.57
CA PRO A 281 -6.77 8.78 3.99
C PRO A 281 -5.79 7.80 4.64
N VAL A 282 -5.11 8.24 5.70
CA VAL A 282 -4.32 7.34 6.55
C VAL A 282 -5.29 6.42 7.29
N THR A 283 -5.93 5.50 6.56
CA THR A 283 -6.55 4.32 7.13
C THR A 283 -5.45 3.30 7.34
N ALA A 284 -5.60 2.42 8.32
CA ALA A 284 -4.62 1.42 8.71
C ALA A 284 -4.17 0.47 7.57
N ASP A 285 -4.72 0.60 6.37
CA ASP A 285 -4.38 -0.11 5.14
C ASP A 285 -3.03 0.29 4.52
N SER A 286 -2.28 1.21 5.15
CA SER A 286 -0.98 1.69 4.68
C SER A 286 0.21 0.76 4.95
N ASN A 287 0.00 -0.39 5.58
CA ASN A 287 1.07 -1.38 5.79
C ASN A 287 1.26 -2.25 4.54
N VAL A 288 1.85 -1.67 3.50
CA VAL A 288 2.45 -2.47 2.43
C VAL A 288 3.85 -2.86 2.90
N GLU A 289 4.08 -4.15 3.14
CA GLU A 289 5.43 -4.70 3.25
C GLU A 289 5.69 -5.76 2.18
N LEU A 290 6.94 -5.77 1.71
CA LEU A 290 7.48 -6.63 0.67
C LEU A 290 8.09 -7.89 1.29
N VAL A 291 7.86 -9.02 0.59
CA VAL A 291 8.70 -10.24 0.43
C VAL A 291 9.79 -10.50 1.46
#